data_AF-A0A943U236-F1
#
_entry.id   AF-A0A943U236-F1
#
_cell.length_a   1.000
_cell.length_b   1.000
_cell.length_c   1.000
_cell.angle_alpha   90.00
_cell.angle_beta   90.00
_cell.angle_gamma   90.00
#
_symmetry.space_group_name_H-M   'P 1'
#
loop_
_entity.id
_entity.type
_entity.pdbx_description
1 polymer ?
#
loop_
_entity_poly.entity_id
_entity_poly.type
_entity_poly.pdbx_seq_one_letter_code
_entity_poly.pdbx_strand_id
1 'polypeptide(L)'
;MDQKYNALFTPWKIGNVEIKNRIVMCSMGGTSLFGWMEPSHFDKEAAYFLLEKARNGVGLVLPGMQWVRDVMGNRWLYNNKSLYKPLKEYMKEFHKTGSKLFIQLAAGCGRSMAVTDMIGMCLDHPIIGKLASPIMDAE
;
A
#
# COMPACT_ATOMS: atom_id res chain seq x y z
N MET A 1 -3.54 21.73 -26.54
CA MET A 1 -2.75 21.46 -25.33
C MET A 1 -1.47 22.26 -25.45
N ASP A 2 -0.99 22.93 -24.39
CA ASP A 2 0.25 23.71 -24.44
C ASP A 2 1.46 22.78 -24.69
N GLN A 3 2.32 23.13 -25.65
CA GLN A 3 3.44 22.31 -26.12
C GLN A 3 4.42 21.94 -24.98
N LYS A 4 4.53 22.79 -23.94
CA LYS A 4 5.39 22.53 -22.78
C LYS A 4 4.99 21.27 -21.99
N TYR A 5 3.75 20.80 -22.11
CA TYR A 5 3.25 19.62 -21.40
C TYR A 5 3.33 18.33 -22.21
N ASN A 6 3.74 18.37 -23.47
CA ASN A 6 3.78 17.18 -24.33
C ASN A 6 4.61 16.04 -23.72
N ALA A 7 5.69 16.37 -23.01
CA ALA A 7 6.53 15.38 -22.34
C ALA A 7 5.74 14.49 -21.36
N LEU A 8 4.70 15.02 -20.70
CA LEU A 8 3.90 14.28 -19.74
C LEU A 8 3.17 13.09 -20.37
N PHE A 9 2.85 13.17 -21.66
CA PHE A 9 2.06 12.18 -22.40
C PHE A 9 2.92 11.23 -23.24
N THR A 10 4.25 11.29 -23.10
CA THR A 10 5.18 10.38 -23.78
C THR A 10 5.54 9.18 -22.90
N PRO A 11 5.69 7.97 -23.47
CA PRO A 11 6.20 6.82 -22.75
C PRO A 11 7.63 7.04 -22.21
N TRP A 12 7.96 6.32 -21.14
CA TRP A 12 9.28 6.34 -20.51
C TRP A 12 9.55 5.03 -19.78
N LYS A 13 10.79 4.81 -19.37
CA LYS A 13 11.23 3.59 -18.69
C LYS A 13 11.72 3.87 -17.27
N ILE A 14 11.37 2.99 -16.35
CA ILE A 14 11.95 2.90 -15.02
C ILE A 14 12.55 1.50 -14.89
N GLY A 15 13.89 1.42 -14.91
CA GLY A 15 14.59 0.15 -15.08
C GLY A 15 14.12 -0.56 -16.35
N ASN A 16 13.62 -1.80 -16.19
CA ASN A 16 13.14 -2.63 -17.30
C ASN A 16 11.63 -2.47 -17.59
N VAL A 17 10.94 -1.57 -16.88
CA VAL A 17 9.49 -1.40 -17.01
C VAL A 17 9.17 -0.16 -17.83
N GLU A 18 8.43 -0.35 -18.92
CA GLU A 18 7.87 0.75 -19.71
C GLU A 18 6.55 1.25 -19.11
N ILE A 19 6.45 2.57 -18.95
CA ILE A 19 5.28 3.29 -18.44
C ILE A 19 4.70 4.12 -19.59
N LYS A 20 3.38 4.01 -19.82
CA LYS A 20 2.69 4.66 -20.96
C LYS A 20 2.78 6.18 -21.01
N ASN A 21 2.99 6.84 -19.87
CA ASN A 21 3.13 8.29 -19.74
C ASN A 21 3.81 8.66 -18.41
N ARG A 22 4.11 9.95 -18.21
CA ARG A 22 4.82 10.48 -17.02
C ARG A 22 3.90 10.99 -15.93
N ILE A 23 2.62 10.59 -15.96
CA ILE A 23 1.64 10.93 -14.93
C ILE A 23 1.70 9.82 -13.87
N VAL A 24 2.10 10.21 -12.66
CA VAL A 24 2.27 9.29 -11.53
C VAL A 24 1.31 9.67 -10.43
N MET A 25 0.56 8.68 -9.92
CA MET A 25 -0.14 8.81 -8.64
C MET A 25 0.80 8.37 -7.53
N CYS A 26 1.18 9.30 -6.66
CA CYS A 26 2.07 9.03 -5.54
C CYS A 26 1.36 8.32 -4.38
N SER A 27 2.14 7.65 -3.54
CA SER A 27 1.66 6.97 -2.33
C SER A 27 0.95 7.94 -1.40
N MET A 28 -0.27 7.59 -1.00
CA MET A 28 -1.10 8.36 -0.09
C MET A 28 -1.59 7.48 1.05
N GLY A 29 -1.59 8.01 2.28
CA GLY A 29 -2.22 7.36 3.42
C GLY A 29 -3.69 7.02 3.12
N GLY A 30 -4.15 5.87 3.59
CA GLY A 30 -5.53 5.40 3.38
C GLY A 30 -5.78 4.71 2.03
N THR A 31 -4.78 4.56 1.17
CA THR A 31 -4.89 3.81 -0.11
C THR A 31 -4.05 2.53 -0.10
N SER A 32 -3.85 1.94 1.08
CA SER A 32 -3.08 0.71 1.22
C SER A 32 -3.86 -0.48 0.65
N LEU A 33 -3.23 -1.30 -0.18
CA LEU A 33 -3.86 -2.52 -0.73
C LEU A 33 -3.97 -3.65 0.31
N PHE A 34 -3.14 -3.60 1.35
CA PHE A 34 -3.15 -4.56 2.43
C PHE A 34 -3.38 -3.84 3.76
N GLY A 35 -4.41 -4.26 4.49
CA GLY A 35 -4.68 -3.77 5.85
C GLY A 35 -3.50 -4.08 6.79
N TRP A 36 -3.18 -3.14 7.68
CA TRP A 36 -2.04 -3.25 8.61
C TRP A 36 -2.36 -2.83 10.06
N MET A 37 -3.30 -1.90 10.30
CA MET A 37 -3.87 -1.60 11.64
C MET A 37 -5.08 -2.48 11.99
N GLU A 38 -5.41 -3.40 11.10
CA GLU A 38 -6.52 -4.32 11.21
C GLU A 38 -6.04 -5.69 10.73
N PRO A 39 -6.81 -6.77 10.93
CA PRO A 39 -6.44 -8.06 10.38
C PRO A 39 -6.10 -7.95 8.90
N SER A 40 -4.85 -8.26 8.57
CA SER A 40 -4.32 -8.05 7.22
C SER A 40 -5.18 -8.75 6.17
N HIS A 41 -5.74 -7.95 5.26
CA HIS A 41 -6.65 -8.36 4.21
C HIS A 41 -6.43 -7.53 2.95
N PHE A 42 -6.93 -8.00 1.80
CA PHE A 42 -6.88 -7.24 0.55
C PHE A 42 -8.03 -6.22 0.54
N ASP A 43 -7.67 -4.93 0.55
CA ASP A 43 -8.65 -3.84 0.60
C ASP A 43 -9.25 -3.60 -0.80
N LYS A 44 -10.54 -3.90 -0.94
CA LYS A 44 -11.25 -3.76 -2.22
C LYS A 44 -11.57 -2.30 -2.57
N GLU A 45 -11.79 -1.45 -1.58
CA GLU A 45 -12.13 -0.05 -1.79
C GLU A 45 -10.90 0.72 -2.25
N ALA A 46 -9.75 0.50 -1.59
CA ALA A 46 -8.47 1.02 -2.05
C ALA A 46 -8.13 0.50 -3.45
N ALA A 47 -8.31 -0.80 -3.71
CA ALA A 47 -8.06 -1.39 -5.02
C ALA A 47 -8.95 -0.77 -6.12
N TYR A 48 -10.25 -0.56 -5.84
CA TYR A 48 -11.18 0.09 -6.76
C TYR A 48 -10.77 1.53 -7.06
N PHE A 49 -10.45 2.31 -6.03
CA PHE A 49 -9.99 3.68 -6.17
C PHE A 49 -8.74 3.78 -7.05
N LEU A 50 -7.73 2.92 -6.81
CA LEU A 50 -6.48 2.89 -7.56
C LEU A 50 -6.69 2.45 -9.02
N LEU A 51 -7.57 1.48 -9.25
CA LEU A 51 -7.95 1.03 -10.59
C LEU A 51 -8.62 2.16 -11.38
N GLU A 52 -9.44 2.97 -10.73
CA GLU A 52 -10.12 4.09 -11.36
C GLU A 52 -9.12 5.18 -11.78
N LYS A 53 -8.04 5.40 -11.02
CA LYS A 53 -6.95 6.31 -11.45
C LYS A 53 -6.21 5.77 -12.66
N ALA A 54 -5.96 4.46 -12.69
CA ALA A 54 -5.33 3.79 -13.83
C ALA A 54 -6.19 3.87 -15.11
N ARG A 55 -7.52 3.69 -14.97
CA ARG A 55 -8.51 3.87 -16.05
C ARG A 55 -8.56 5.30 -16.57
N ASN A 56 -8.42 6.28 -15.68
CA ASN A 56 -8.39 7.71 -16.03
C ASN A 56 -7.01 8.19 -16.53
N GLY A 57 -6.15 7.28 -17.00
CA GLY A 57 -4.97 7.64 -17.78
C GLY A 57 -3.67 7.77 -16.99
N VAL A 58 -3.65 7.53 -15.67
CA VAL A 58 -2.39 7.51 -14.89
C VAL A 58 -1.47 6.40 -15.43
N GLY A 59 -0.18 6.70 -15.62
CA GLY A 59 0.81 5.75 -16.13
C GLY A 59 1.36 4.82 -15.06
N LEU A 60 1.69 5.37 -13.89
CA LEU A 60 2.21 4.64 -12.73
C LEU A 60 1.40 4.98 -11.49
N VAL A 61 0.96 3.96 -10.77
CA VAL A 61 0.22 4.09 -9.51
C VAL A 61 1.07 3.54 -8.38
N LEU A 62 1.25 4.35 -7.35
CA LEU A 62 1.89 3.98 -6.09
C LEU A 62 0.80 3.94 -5.02
N PRO A 63 0.35 2.75 -4.57
CA PRO A 63 -0.59 2.64 -3.44
C PRO A 63 0.00 3.23 -2.17
N GLY A 64 -0.84 3.36 -1.13
CA GLY A 64 -0.39 3.67 0.23
C GLY A 64 0.69 2.69 0.69
N MET A 65 1.51 3.11 1.65
CA MET A 65 2.61 2.30 2.18
C MET A 65 2.11 0.93 2.68
N GLN A 66 2.86 -0.11 2.36
CA GLN A 66 2.60 -1.48 2.80
C GLN A 66 3.62 -1.87 3.85
N TRP A 67 3.14 -2.17 5.04
CA TRP A 67 4.01 -2.61 6.12
C TRP A 67 4.56 -4.00 5.78
N VAL A 68 5.88 -4.18 5.91
CA VAL A 68 6.52 -5.48 5.68
C VAL A 68 6.11 -6.52 6.74
N ARG A 69 5.63 -6.05 7.89
CA ARG A 69 5.15 -6.83 9.02
C ARG A 69 3.90 -6.14 9.60
N ASP A 70 2.81 -6.88 9.78
CA ASP A 70 1.58 -6.30 10.34
C ASP A 70 1.67 -6.11 11.87
N VAL A 71 0.95 -5.11 12.39
CA VAL A 71 0.82 -4.87 13.84
C VAL A 71 -0.06 -5.96 14.47
N MET A 72 -1.09 -6.39 13.72
CA MET A 72 -2.14 -7.28 14.17
C MET A 72 -1.86 -8.72 13.75
N GLY A 73 -1.27 -9.49 14.65
CA GLY A 73 -0.88 -10.89 14.44
C GLY A 73 0.60 -11.09 14.06
N ASN A 74 1.35 -10.00 13.94
CA ASN A 74 2.80 -9.98 13.79
C ASN A 74 3.35 -10.77 12.58
N ARG A 75 2.57 -10.80 11.49
CA ARG A 75 2.86 -11.63 10.30
C ARG A 75 3.66 -10.84 9.27
N TRP A 76 4.60 -11.54 8.65
CA TRP A 76 5.31 -11.01 7.50
C TRP A 76 4.41 -10.95 6.26
N LEU A 77 4.49 -9.84 5.52
CA LEU A 77 3.69 -9.60 4.32
C LEU A 77 3.86 -10.74 3.30
N TYR A 78 5.08 -11.25 3.10
CA TYR A 78 5.37 -12.32 2.14
C TYR A 78 4.72 -13.67 2.50
N ASN A 79 4.40 -13.90 3.78
CA ASN A 79 3.77 -15.14 4.24
C ASN A 79 2.24 -15.13 4.08
N ASN A 80 1.63 -13.97 3.86
CA ASN A 80 0.17 -13.84 3.84
C ASN A 80 -0.45 -14.20 2.48
N LYS A 81 -0.51 -15.50 2.17
CA LYS A 81 -0.99 -16.05 0.89
C LYS A 81 -2.44 -15.66 0.56
N SER A 82 -3.28 -15.37 1.54
CA SER A 82 -4.70 -15.03 1.32
C SER A 82 -4.86 -13.67 0.63
N LEU A 83 -3.88 -12.76 0.76
CA LEU A 83 -3.86 -11.45 0.10
C LEU A 83 -3.49 -11.54 -1.38
N TYR A 84 -2.54 -12.42 -1.71
CA TYR A 84 -1.96 -12.47 -3.04
C TYR A 84 -2.90 -13.09 -4.07
N LYS A 85 -3.82 -13.96 -3.65
CA LYS A 85 -4.83 -14.55 -4.53
C LYS A 85 -5.78 -13.47 -5.12
N PRO A 86 -6.48 -12.63 -4.32
CA PRO A 86 -7.28 -11.55 -4.86
C PRO A 86 -6.42 -10.48 -5.55
N LEU A 87 -5.22 -10.16 -5.04
CA LEU A 87 -4.30 -9.24 -5.73
C LEU A 87 -3.98 -9.73 -7.16
N LYS A 88 -3.70 -11.02 -7.34
CA LYS A 88 -3.40 -11.59 -8.67
C LYS A 88 -4.56 -11.39 -9.64
N GLU A 89 -5.79 -11.63 -9.19
CA GLU A 89 -6.99 -11.40 -10.02
C GLU A 89 -7.20 -9.91 -10.32
N TYR A 90 -7.02 -9.04 -9.32
CA TYR A 90 -7.05 -7.60 -9.50
C TYR A 90 -6.03 -7.10 -10.52
N MET A 91 -4.78 -7.59 -10.46
CA MET A 91 -3.72 -7.17 -11.37
C MET A 91 -3.99 -7.54 -12.83
N LYS A 92 -4.79 -8.57 -13.12
CA LYS A 92 -5.23 -8.87 -14.49
C LYS A 92 -6.07 -7.73 -15.05
N GLU A 93 -7.04 -7.22 -14.29
CA GLU A 93 -7.85 -6.08 -14.69
C GLU A 93 -7.04 -4.78 -14.71
N PHE A 94 -6.20 -4.57 -13.69
CA PHE A 94 -5.36 -3.38 -13.59
C PHE A 94 -4.44 -3.21 -14.81
N HIS A 95 -3.76 -4.28 -15.23
CA HIS A 95 -2.83 -4.21 -16.36
C HIS A 95 -3.50 -3.97 -17.71
N LYS A 96 -4.80 -4.27 -17.87
CA LYS A 96 -5.55 -3.90 -19.11
C LYS A 96 -5.58 -2.39 -19.35
N THR A 97 -5.42 -1.58 -18.30
CA THR A 97 -5.35 -0.11 -18.42
C THR A 97 -4.04 0.38 -19.06
N GLY A 98 -3.04 -0.49 -19.23
CA GLY A 98 -1.68 -0.11 -19.65
C GLY A 98 -0.86 0.58 -18.56
N SER A 99 -1.41 0.74 -17.36
CA SER A 99 -0.73 1.35 -16.21
C SER A 99 0.12 0.31 -15.46
N LYS A 100 1.10 0.78 -14.68
CA LYS A 100 1.90 -0.05 -13.78
C LYS A 100 1.62 0.29 -12.33
N LEU A 101 1.86 -0.66 -11.44
CA LEU A 101 1.63 -0.52 -10.01
C LEU A 101 2.90 -0.92 -9.26
N PHE A 102 3.49 0.00 -8.50
CA PHE A 102 4.64 -0.28 -7.64
C PHE A 102 4.24 -0.10 -6.18
N ILE A 103 4.51 -1.13 -5.37
CA ILE A 103 4.19 -1.12 -3.94
C ILE A 103 5.34 -0.49 -3.18
N GLN A 104 5.04 0.56 -2.41
CA GLN A 104 5.98 1.13 -1.45
C GLN A 104 5.98 0.25 -0.19
N LEU A 105 7.12 -0.36 0.12
CA LEU A 105 7.32 -1.11 1.35
C LEU A 105 7.79 -0.18 2.47
N ALA A 106 7.21 -0.33 3.65
CA ALA A 106 7.57 0.42 4.85
C ALA A 106 7.82 -0.51 6.04
N ALA A 107 8.75 -0.13 6.91
CA ALA A 107 9.04 -0.79 8.18
C ALA A 107 8.23 -0.14 9.32
N GLY A 108 6.92 -0.01 9.12
CA GLY A 108 6.04 0.70 10.05
C GLY A 108 6.07 2.21 9.90
N CYS A 109 5.30 2.89 10.76
CA CYS A 109 5.32 4.36 10.90
C CYS A 109 6.49 4.86 11.77
N GLY A 110 7.16 3.96 12.50
CA GLY A 110 8.19 4.31 13.48
C GLY A 110 7.68 5.36 14.48
N ARG A 111 8.53 6.34 14.80
CA ARG A 111 8.21 7.44 15.73
C ARG A 111 7.06 8.36 15.28
N SER A 112 6.64 8.28 14.02
CA SER A 112 5.54 9.09 13.48
C SER A 112 4.18 8.42 13.65
N MET A 113 4.12 7.23 14.24
CA MET A 113 2.85 6.56 14.51
C MET A 113 2.03 7.39 15.51
N ALA A 114 0.77 7.64 15.16
CA ALA A 114 -0.17 8.19 16.14
C ALA A 114 -0.42 7.13 17.21
N VAL A 115 -0.02 7.44 18.45
CA VAL A 115 -0.27 6.58 19.60
C VAL A 115 -1.72 6.80 20.03
N THR A 116 -2.57 5.82 19.76
CA THR A 116 -3.93 5.79 20.28
C THR A 116 -3.92 5.41 21.77
N ASP A 117 -4.98 5.72 22.52
CA ASP A 117 -5.06 5.40 23.95
C ASP A 117 -4.75 3.92 24.25
N MET A 118 -5.19 3.00 23.38
CA MET A 118 -4.93 1.57 23.52
C MET A 118 -3.45 1.22 23.35
N ILE A 119 -2.78 1.81 22.35
CA ILE A 119 -1.35 1.61 22.11
C ILE A 119 -0.55 2.26 23.24
N GLY A 120 -0.95 3.47 23.67
CA GLY A 120 -0.37 4.17 24.82
C GLY A 120 -0.42 3.32 26.09
N MET A 121 -1.58 2.74 26.40
CA MET A 121 -1.73 1.84 27.56
C MET A 121 -0.80 0.62 27.48
N CYS A 122 -0.61 0.04 26.29
CA CYS A 122 0.30 -1.11 26.11
C CYS A 122 1.77 -0.72 26.27
N LEU A 123 2.14 0.50 25.84
CA LEU A 123 3.50 1.04 25.94
C LEU A 123 3.83 1.49 27.38
N ASP A 124 2.89 2.14 28.07
CA ASP A 124 3.09 2.68 29.42
C ASP A 124 3.07 1.58 30.50
N HIS A 125 2.43 0.44 30.21
CA HIS A 125 2.30 -0.69 31.14
C HIS A 125 2.92 -1.98 30.58
N PRO A 126 4.20 -2.29 30.92
CA PRO A 126 4.95 -3.42 30.34
C PRO A 126 4.26 -4.79 30.48
N ILE A 127 3.50 -5.00 31.57
CA ILE A 127 2.77 -6.26 31.78
C ILE A 127 1.60 -6.37 30.80
N ILE A 128 0.86 -5.28 30.58
CA ILE A 128 -0.27 -5.25 29.65
C ILE A 128 0.25 -5.41 28.22
N GLY A 129 1.31 -4.68 27.85
CA GLY A 129 1.95 -4.83 26.54
C GLY A 129 2.42 -6.26 26.28
N LYS A 130 3.07 -6.91 27.26
CA LYS A 130 3.53 -8.31 27.14
C LYS A 130 2.38 -9.31 27.00
N LEU A 131 1.24 -9.07 27.64
CA LEU A 131 0.05 -9.92 27.50
C LEU A 131 -0.64 -9.72 26.14
N ALA A 132 -0.60 -8.50 25.60
CA ALA A 132 -1.20 -8.14 24.32
C ALA A 132 -0.33 -8.52 23.10
N SER A 133 0.98 -8.70 23.29
CA SER A 133 1.96 -8.94 22.21
C SER A 133 1.67 -10.11 21.25
N PRO A 134 0.96 -11.19 21.64
CA PRO A 134 0.56 -12.22 20.68
C PRO A 134 -0.50 -11.75 19.68
N ILE A 135 -1.22 -10.67 19.98
CA ILE A 135 -2.34 -10.15 19.21
C ILE A 135 -1.97 -8.81 18.54
N MET A 136 -1.30 -7.93 19.27
CA MET A 136 -0.93 -6.58 18.83
C MET A 136 0.51 -6.29 19.25
N ASP A 137 1.37 -6.05 18.26
CA ASP A 137 2.74 -5.60 18.49
C ASP A 137 2.77 -4.06 18.58
N ALA A 138 2.90 -3.53 19.80
CA ALA A 138 2.86 -2.09 20.05
C ALA A 138 4.22 -1.38 19.83
N GLU A 139 5.30 -2.15 19.64
CA GLU A 139 6.68 -1.66 19.45
C GLU A 139 7.09 -1.53 17.98
#